data_AF-A0A163GF99-F1
#
_entry.id   AF-A0A163GF99-F1
#
_cell.length_a   1.000
_cell.length_b   1.000
_cell.length_c   1.000
_cell.angle_alpha   90.00
_cell.angle_beta   90.00
_cell.angle_gamma   90.00
#
_symmetry.space_group_name_H-M   'P 1'
#
loop_
_entity.id
_entity.type
_entity.pdbx_description
1 polymer ?
#
loop_
_entity_poly.entity_id
_entity_poly.type
_entity_poly.pdbx_seq_one_letter_code
_entity_poly.pdbx_strand_id
1 'polypeptide(L)'
;MSETVTRETNFFFFNEYGLEYGDIIVTGKMQLAMPLVRYRIGDVGRFLKEECSCGSNEPILEILGRTGESVITPKGPVNRSVLSQIWLLLNPIADIIQIQVEQKNYELFHIKYTGKGIIDKNVKTEIEKALKRFLKCDIFVTTEKVDIIIPDSSTGKVRSFIPLS
;
A
#
# COMPACT_ATOMS: atom_id res chain seq x y z
N MET A 1 6.73 32.04 35.97
CA MET A 1 7.03 32.27 34.55
C MET A 1 7.20 30.91 33.90
N SER A 2 6.19 30.46 33.16
CA SER A 2 6.17 29.15 32.51
C SER A 2 7.02 29.23 31.25
N GLU A 3 8.13 28.50 31.20
CA GLU A 3 8.90 28.29 29.99
C GLU A 3 8.07 27.42 29.03
N THR A 4 7.62 28.04 27.94
CA THR A 4 6.99 27.37 26.82
C THR A 4 8.09 26.59 26.09
N VAL A 5 8.16 25.28 26.34
CA VAL A 5 9.01 24.38 25.55
C VAL A 5 8.45 24.33 24.13
N THR A 6 9.09 25.05 23.21
CA THR A 6 8.86 24.92 21.78
C THR A 6 9.19 23.49 21.36
N ARG A 7 8.17 22.73 20.99
CA ARG A 7 8.32 21.38 20.44
C ARG A 7 8.94 21.49 19.05
N GLU A 8 10.25 21.33 18.94
CA GLU A 8 10.91 21.13 17.65
C GLU A 8 10.60 19.73 17.12
N THR A 9 9.71 19.66 16.14
CA THR A 9 9.33 18.44 15.43
C THR A 9 10.34 18.18 14.31
N ASN A 10 11.50 17.61 14.63
CA ASN A 10 12.48 17.22 13.61
C ASN A 10 12.09 15.87 12.98
N PHE A 11 11.47 15.91 11.81
CA PHE A 11 11.34 14.78 10.90
C PHE A 11 12.44 14.90 9.83
N PHE A 12 13.35 13.93 9.76
CA PHE A 12 14.38 13.91 8.70
C PHE A 12 14.04 12.84 7.65
N PHE A 13 13.78 13.32 6.42
CA PHE A 13 13.63 12.52 5.21
C PHE A 13 14.73 12.87 4.20
N PHE A 14 15.08 11.92 3.32
CA PHE A 14 16.15 12.04 2.31
C PHE A 14 15.75 12.99 1.18
N ASN A 15 15.64 14.28 1.50
CA ASN A 15 15.78 15.49 0.70
C ASN A 15 15.43 16.63 1.65
N GLU A 16 16.01 17.82 1.46
CA GLU A 16 16.09 18.91 2.45
C GLU A 16 14.76 19.37 3.10
N TYR A 17 13.60 18.90 2.59
CA TYR A 17 12.26 19.26 3.05
C TYR A 17 11.27 18.09 3.14
N GLY A 18 11.66 16.85 2.83
CA GLY A 18 10.76 15.68 2.85
C GLY A 18 9.59 15.73 1.86
N LEU A 19 9.71 16.48 0.76
CA LEU A 19 8.61 16.78 -0.17
C LEU A 19 8.41 15.73 -1.28
N GLU A 20 9.37 14.81 -1.43
CA GLU A 20 9.26 13.68 -2.36
C GLU A 20 9.02 12.41 -1.56
N TYR A 21 8.48 11.39 -2.22
CA TYR A 21 8.24 10.09 -1.59
C TYR A 21 9.55 9.43 -1.16
N GLY A 22 9.66 9.10 0.12
CA GLY A 22 10.80 8.39 0.69
C GLY A 22 10.41 7.55 1.91
N ASP A 23 11.36 6.75 2.39
CA ASP A 23 11.17 5.90 3.58
C ASP A 23 10.87 6.75 4.82
N ILE A 24 9.85 6.37 5.58
CA ILE A 24 9.48 7.00 6.85
C ILE A 24 10.41 6.53 7.98
N ILE A 25 10.98 7.49 8.72
CA ILE A 25 12.01 7.34 9.73
C ILE A 25 11.53 8.11 10.94
N VAL A 26 11.45 7.43 12.08
CA VAL A 26 10.88 7.99 13.31
C VAL A 26 11.90 7.95 14.45
N THR A 27 11.84 8.96 15.31
CA THR A 27 12.52 8.94 16.61
C THR A 27 11.49 9.12 17.69
N GLY A 28 11.33 8.11 18.54
CA GLY A 28 10.43 8.14 19.68
C GLY A 28 11.05 8.95 20.83
N LYS A 29 10.41 10.06 21.20
CA LYS A 29 10.93 10.97 22.26
C LYS A 29 10.52 10.58 23.68
N MET A 30 9.60 9.63 23.86
CA MET A 30 8.97 9.35 25.16
C MET A 30 9.09 7.88 25.60
N GLN A 31 9.67 7.02 24.77
CA GLN A 31 9.80 5.59 25.06
C GLN A 31 11.07 5.32 25.89
N LEU A 32 10.91 5.09 27.20
CA LEU A 32 12.02 4.77 28.11
C LEU A 32 12.43 3.28 28.06
N ALA A 33 11.46 2.37 27.89
CA ALA A 33 11.74 0.93 27.88
C ALA A 33 12.36 0.44 26.56
N MET A 34 11.92 1.01 25.43
CA MET A 34 12.40 0.65 24.09
C MET A 34 12.54 1.90 23.22
N PRO A 35 13.64 2.66 23.36
CA PRO A 35 13.86 3.87 22.58
C PRO A 35 14.06 3.55 21.10
N LEU A 36 13.30 4.23 20.25
CA LEU A 36 13.43 4.14 18.79
C LEU A 36 14.17 5.39 18.31
N VAL A 37 15.37 5.23 17.73
CA VAL A 37 16.17 6.35 17.22
C VAL A 37 16.44 6.13 15.75
N ARG A 38 16.04 7.09 14.90
CA ARG A 38 16.13 7.01 13.44
C ARG A 38 15.65 5.67 12.88
N TYR A 39 14.55 5.17 13.44
CA TYR A 39 14.01 3.87 13.10
C TYR A 39 13.20 3.94 11.81
N ARG A 40 13.61 3.17 10.80
CA ARG A 40 12.86 3.04 9.54
C ARG A 40 11.65 2.13 9.76
N ILE A 41 10.44 2.67 9.68
CA ILE A 41 9.21 1.91 9.95
C ILE A 41 8.77 1.01 8.78
N GLY A 42 9.38 1.23 7.60
CA GLY A 42 9.08 0.47 6.38
C GLY A 42 7.81 0.93 5.67
N ASP A 43 7.41 2.19 5.90
CA ASP A 43 6.39 2.91 5.13
C ASP A 43 7.07 3.97 4.27
N VAL A 44 6.40 4.39 3.20
CA VAL A 44 6.83 5.43 2.27
C VAL A 44 5.82 6.58 2.31
N GLY A 45 6.31 7.81 2.38
CA GLY A 45 5.46 9.00 2.40
C GLY A 45 6.23 10.27 2.03
N ARG A 46 5.51 11.39 2.05
CA ARG A 46 6.06 12.73 1.82
C ARG A 46 5.26 13.77 2.60
N PHE A 47 5.86 14.93 2.85
CA PHE A 47 5.15 16.09 3.34
C PHE A 47 4.49 16.87 2.20
N LEU A 48 3.30 17.39 2.46
CA LEU A 48 2.62 18.33 1.59
C LEU A 48 2.97 19.77 1.99
N LYS A 49 3.06 20.66 1.00
CA LYS A 49 3.32 22.10 1.24
C LYS A 49 2.09 22.88 1.71
N GLU A 50 0.92 22.25 1.67
CA GLU A 50 -0.36 22.90 1.98
C GLU A 50 -0.60 22.94 3.49
N GLU A 51 -1.32 23.96 3.93
CA GLU A 51 -1.77 24.09 5.33
C GLU A 51 -3.00 23.21 5.57
N CYS A 52 -3.12 22.65 6.77
CA CYS A 52 -4.29 21.86 7.12
C CYS A 52 -5.52 22.76 7.23
N SER A 53 -6.61 22.42 6.55
CA SER A 53 -7.91 23.10 6.69
C SER A 53 -8.47 23.07 8.12
N CYS A 54 -7.93 22.20 8.97
CA CYS A 54 -8.21 22.13 10.40
C CYS A 54 -7.58 23.26 11.23
N GLY A 55 -6.69 24.08 10.67
CA GLY A 55 -5.98 25.16 11.36
C GLY A 55 -4.75 24.71 12.16
N SER A 56 -4.30 23.46 12.00
CA SER A 56 -3.05 22.98 12.58
C SER A 56 -1.85 23.51 11.80
N ASN A 57 -0.82 23.96 12.52
CA ASN A 57 0.46 24.40 11.95
C ASN A 57 1.47 23.25 11.76
N GLU A 58 1.07 22.01 12.05
CA GLU A 58 1.94 20.83 11.86
C GLU A 58 1.98 20.41 10.38
N PRO A 59 3.10 19.84 9.90
CA PRO A 59 3.19 19.33 8.53
C PRO A 59 2.16 18.24 8.23
N ILE A 60 1.61 18.24 7.01
CA ILE A 60 0.71 17.17 6.55
C ILE A 60 1.55 16.06 5.91
N LEU A 61 1.40 14.84 6.43
CA LEU A 61 2.06 13.64 5.91
C LEU A 61 1.13 12.85 4.98
N GLU A 62 1.51 12.72 3.71
CA GLU A 62 0.86 11.82 2.75
C GLU A 62 1.55 10.46 2.74
N ILE A 63 0.78 9.39 2.91
CA ILE A 63 1.28 8.01 2.97
C ILE A 63 1.03 7.29 1.65
N LEU A 64 2.11 6.87 0.98
CA LEU A 64 2.04 6.02 -0.21
C LEU A 64 1.74 4.56 0.16
N GLY A 65 2.21 4.10 1.32
CA GLY A 65 2.02 2.75 1.82
C GLY A 65 3.33 2.09 2.22
N ARG A 66 3.37 0.75 2.24
CA ARG A 66 4.54 -0.04 2.63
C ARG A 66 5.65 0.01 1.57
N THR A 67 6.91 0.09 2.02
CA THR A 67 8.08 0.03 1.14
C THR A 67 8.03 -1.24 0.30
N GLY A 68 8.10 -1.08 -1.02
CA GLY A 68 8.12 -2.19 -1.97
C GLY A 68 6.78 -2.90 -2.18
N GLU A 69 5.66 -2.36 -1.70
CA GLU A 69 4.34 -2.97 -1.89
C GLU A 69 3.36 -2.15 -2.74
N SER A 70 3.80 -1.01 -3.27
CA SER A 70 2.98 -0.15 -4.15
C SER A 70 2.62 -0.84 -5.47
N VAL A 71 1.47 -0.47 -6.03
CA VAL A 71 1.12 -0.81 -7.42
C VAL A 71 1.86 0.16 -8.33
N ILE A 72 2.60 -0.35 -9.31
CA ILE A 72 3.40 0.50 -10.20
C ILE A 72 2.58 0.86 -11.45
N THR A 73 2.45 2.14 -11.77
CA THR A 73 1.75 2.59 -12.98
C THR A 73 2.69 3.43 -13.85
N PRO A 74 2.34 3.72 -15.12
CA PRO A 74 3.14 4.61 -15.96
C PRO A 74 3.28 6.03 -15.39
N LYS A 75 2.36 6.43 -14.49
CA LYS A 75 2.36 7.74 -13.82
C LYS A 75 3.08 7.74 -12.47
N GLY A 76 3.62 6.60 -12.05
CA GLY A 76 4.27 6.42 -10.76
C GLY A 76 3.55 5.42 -9.84
N PRO A 77 4.07 5.22 -8.62
CA PRO A 77 3.51 4.27 -7.67
C PRO A 77 2.18 4.76 -7.11
N VAL A 78 1.28 3.81 -6.87
CA VAL A 78 -0.03 4.02 -6.24
C VAL A 78 -0.13 3.14 -5.00
N ASN A 79 -0.81 3.64 -3.98
CA ASN A 79 -1.03 2.90 -2.74
C ASN A 79 -1.70 1.55 -2.99
N ARG A 80 -1.12 0.46 -2.47
CA ARG A 80 -1.62 -0.92 -2.61
C ARG A 80 -3.08 -1.10 -2.23
N SER A 81 -3.60 -0.25 -1.35
CA SER A 81 -4.97 -0.30 -0.84
C SER A 81 -6.02 -0.21 -1.95
N VAL A 82 -5.68 0.29 -3.14
CA VAL A 82 -6.57 0.22 -4.33
C VAL A 82 -6.95 -1.21 -4.71
N LEU A 83 -6.11 -2.21 -4.38
CA LEU A 83 -6.39 -3.62 -4.62
C LEU A 83 -7.45 -4.20 -3.68
N SER A 84 -7.84 -3.49 -2.61
CA SER A 84 -8.94 -3.89 -1.72
C SER A 84 -10.28 -4.02 -2.47
N GLN A 85 -10.42 -3.34 -3.61
CA GLN A 85 -11.58 -3.46 -4.49
C GLN A 85 -11.75 -4.89 -5.04
N ILE A 86 -10.65 -5.60 -5.29
CA ILE A 86 -10.70 -7.01 -5.67
C ILE A 86 -11.38 -7.82 -4.57
N TRP A 87 -10.93 -7.63 -3.32
CA TRP A 87 -11.50 -8.35 -2.19
C TRP A 87 -12.98 -8.02 -1.98
N LEU A 88 -13.37 -6.75 -2.12
CA LEU A 88 -14.77 -6.34 -2.03
C LEU A 88 -15.67 -7.05 -3.06
N LEU A 89 -15.17 -7.26 -4.28
CA LEU A 89 -15.89 -7.93 -5.36
C LEU A 89 -15.91 -9.45 -5.21
N LEU A 90 -14.86 -10.03 -4.61
CA LEU A 90 -14.74 -11.47 -4.43
C LEU A 90 -15.39 -11.98 -3.13
N ASN A 91 -15.47 -11.15 -2.10
CA ASN A 91 -16.04 -11.54 -0.80
C ASN A 91 -17.49 -12.07 -0.85
N PRO A 92 -18.39 -11.57 -1.73
CA PRO A 92 -19.73 -12.15 -1.89
C PRO A 92 -19.76 -13.52 -2.57
N ILE A 93 -18.67 -13.92 -3.24
CA ILE A 93 -18.57 -15.22 -3.91
C ILE A 93 -18.25 -16.25 -2.85
N ALA A 94 -19.25 -17.06 -2.49
CA ALA A 94 -19.08 -18.15 -1.55
C ALA A 94 -17.90 -19.04 -1.93
N ASP A 95 -17.14 -19.46 -0.92
CA ASP A 95 -16.01 -20.38 -1.05
C ASP A 95 -14.81 -19.86 -1.88
N ILE A 96 -14.59 -18.56 -2.00
CA ILE A 96 -13.23 -18.03 -2.25
C ILE A 96 -12.52 -17.86 -0.92
N ILE A 97 -11.48 -18.65 -0.66
CA ILE A 97 -10.84 -18.72 0.66
C ILE A 97 -9.64 -17.78 0.75
N GLN A 98 -8.80 -17.78 -0.29
CA GLN A 98 -7.57 -17.01 -0.30
C GLN A 98 -7.28 -16.51 -1.71
N ILE A 99 -6.69 -15.31 -1.80
CA ILE A 99 -6.26 -14.70 -3.06
C ILE A 99 -4.81 -14.21 -2.97
N GLN A 100 -4.12 -14.24 -4.10
CA GLN A 100 -2.86 -13.56 -4.32
C GLN A 100 -2.95 -12.82 -5.65
N VAL A 101 -2.66 -11.52 -5.62
CA VAL A 101 -2.66 -10.66 -6.79
C VAL A 101 -1.21 -10.45 -7.21
N GLU A 102 -0.89 -10.68 -8.47
CA GLU A 102 0.43 -10.45 -9.03
C GLU A 102 0.34 -9.39 -10.11
N GLN A 103 1.11 -8.32 -9.98
CA GLN A 103 1.24 -7.35 -11.04
C GLN A 103 2.27 -7.85 -12.05
N LYS A 104 1.82 -8.18 -13.28
CA LYS A 104 2.69 -8.70 -14.33
C LYS A 104 3.30 -7.59 -15.19
N ASN A 105 2.57 -6.50 -15.38
CA ASN A 105 3.04 -5.24 -15.97
C ASN A 105 2.11 -4.10 -15.53
N TYR A 106 2.19 -2.93 -16.17
CA TYR A 106 1.37 -1.77 -15.83
C TYR A 106 -0.15 -1.99 -16.01
N GLU A 107 -0.54 -2.88 -16.90
CA GLU A 107 -1.94 -3.09 -17.31
C GLU A 107 -2.44 -4.49 -16.94
N LEU A 108 -1.57 -5.47 -16.72
CA LEU A 108 -1.93 -6.87 -16.48
C LEU A 108 -1.74 -7.26 -15.01
N PHE A 109 -2.84 -7.70 -14.40
CA PHE A 109 -2.88 -8.29 -13.07
C PHE A 109 -3.31 -9.76 -13.16
N HIS A 110 -2.59 -10.63 -12.46
CA HIS A 110 -2.88 -12.05 -12.38
C HIS A 110 -3.35 -12.42 -10.98
N ILE A 111 -4.54 -12.99 -10.84
CA ILE A 111 -5.14 -13.34 -9.56
C ILE A 111 -5.13 -14.85 -9.41
N LYS A 112 -4.30 -15.35 -8.49
CA LYS A 112 -4.39 -16.71 -7.99
C LYS A 112 -5.41 -16.78 -6.88
N TYR A 113 -6.24 -17.81 -6.85
CA TYR A 113 -7.22 -17.99 -5.80
C TYR A 113 -7.47 -19.46 -5.45
N THR A 114 -7.89 -19.72 -4.22
CA THR A 114 -8.22 -21.06 -3.71
C THR A 114 -9.70 -21.16 -3.29
N GLY A 115 -10.18 -22.38 -3.10
CA GLY A 115 -11.54 -22.67 -2.61
C GLY A 115 -12.48 -23.22 -3.69
N LYS A 116 -13.79 -23.28 -3.45
CA LYS A 116 -14.78 -23.83 -4.40
C LYS A 116 -15.42 -22.76 -5.29
N GLY A 117 -15.36 -21.49 -4.88
CA GLY A 117 -15.86 -20.35 -5.64
C GLY A 117 -15.25 -20.28 -7.05
N ILE A 118 -15.91 -19.54 -7.93
CA ILE A 118 -15.52 -19.34 -9.32
C ILE A 118 -15.50 -17.85 -9.61
N ILE A 119 -14.36 -17.37 -10.12
CA ILE A 119 -14.25 -16.01 -10.67
C ILE A 119 -14.57 -16.10 -12.16
N ASP A 120 -15.81 -15.77 -12.51
CA ASP A 120 -16.27 -15.78 -13.90
C ASP A 120 -15.87 -14.51 -14.67
N LYS A 121 -16.28 -14.46 -15.95
CA LYS A 121 -16.00 -13.32 -16.83
C LYS A 121 -16.62 -12.01 -16.33
N ASN A 122 -17.80 -12.04 -15.74
CA ASN A 122 -18.49 -10.83 -15.27
C ASN A 122 -17.74 -10.23 -14.07
N VAL A 123 -17.40 -11.06 -13.08
CA VAL A 123 -16.61 -10.64 -11.92
C VAL A 123 -15.26 -10.08 -12.36
N LYS A 124 -14.58 -10.77 -13.28
CA LYS A 124 -13.31 -10.29 -13.84
C LYS A 124 -13.45 -8.89 -14.46
N THR A 125 -14.49 -8.67 -15.27
CA THR A 125 -14.76 -7.36 -15.89
C THR A 125 -15.08 -6.28 -14.85
N GLU A 126 -15.77 -6.60 -13.75
CA GLU A 126 -16.01 -5.64 -12.66
C GLU A 126 -14.71 -5.29 -11.91
N ILE A 127 -13.81 -6.27 -11.72
CA ILE A 127 -12.48 -6.00 -11.16
C ILE A 127 -11.68 -5.07 -12.07
N GLU A 128 -11.64 -5.35 -13.38
CA GLU A 128 -10.95 -4.51 -14.37
C GLU A 128 -11.46 -3.07 -14.34
N LYS A 129 -12.78 -2.87 -14.32
CA LYS A 129 -13.40 -1.54 -14.19
C LYS A 129 -13.04 -0.85 -12.89
N ALA A 130 -13.12 -1.56 -11.76
CA ALA A 130 -12.79 -1.01 -10.45
C ALA A 130 -11.34 -0.54 -10.41
N LEU A 131 -10.39 -1.39 -10.81
CA LEU A 131 -8.97 -1.04 -10.85
C LEU A 131 -8.67 0.09 -11.83
N LYS A 132 -9.26 0.08 -13.04
CA LYS A 132 -9.11 1.16 -14.03
C LYS A 132 -9.53 2.52 -13.46
N ARG A 133 -10.60 2.57 -12.64
CA ARG A 133 -11.04 3.81 -11.98
C ARG A 133 -9.96 4.40 -11.06
N PHE A 134 -9.18 3.58 -10.36
CA PHE A 134 -8.15 4.03 -9.41
C PHE A 134 -6.78 4.23 -10.07
N LEU A 135 -6.38 3.31 -10.95
CA LEU A 135 -5.06 3.29 -11.58
C LEU A 135 -4.97 4.19 -12.82
N LYS A 136 -6.12 4.60 -13.39
CA LYS A 136 -6.21 5.55 -14.53
C LYS A 136 -5.45 5.09 -15.79
N CYS A 137 -5.33 3.79 -16.00
CA CYS A 137 -4.85 3.14 -17.22
C CYS A 137 -5.78 1.97 -17.59
N ASP A 138 -5.60 1.40 -18.77
CA ASP A 138 -6.30 0.17 -19.12
C ASP A 138 -5.82 -0.98 -18.21
N ILE A 139 -6.76 -1.85 -17.84
CA ILE A 139 -6.50 -2.95 -16.91
C ILE A 139 -7.08 -4.23 -17.49
N PHE A 140 -6.25 -5.27 -17.48
CA PHE A 140 -6.58 -6.63 -17.84
C PHE A 140 -6.30 -7.53 -16.64
N VAL A 141 -7.24 -8.40 -16.33
CA VAL A 141 -7.11 -9.36 -15.25
C VAL A 141 -7.02 -10.76 -15.82
N THR A 142 -6.16 -11.61 -15.27
CA THR A 142 -6.21 -13.06 -15.53
C THR A 142 -6.41 -13.76 -14.20
N THR A 143 -7.04 -14.93 -14.21
CA THR A 143 -7.34 -15.68 -12.99
C THR A 143 -6.87 -17.11 -13.12
N GLU A 144 -6.33 -17.64 -12.03
CA GLU A 144 -5.90 -19.03 -11.92
C GLU A 144 -6.41 -19.59 -10.60
N LYS A 145 -7.16 -20.70 -10.69
CA LYS A 145 -7.58 -21.44 -9.51
C LYS A 145 -6.49 -22.44 -9.16
N VAL A 146 -5.98 -22.36 -7.93
CA VAL A 146 -4.91 -23.24 -7.43
C VAL A 146 -5.36 -23.94 -6.15
N ASP A 147 -4.77 -25.10 -5.85
CA ASP A 147 -5.06 -25.83 -4.61
C ASP A 147 -4.49 -25.10 -3.38
N ILE A 148 -3.29 -24.53 -3.54
CA ILE A 148 -2.60 -23.78 -2.49
C ILE A 148 -1.81 -22.61 -3.08
N ILE A 149 -1.77 -21.50 -2.35
CA ILE A 149 -0.86 -20.39 -2.64
C ILE A 149 0.37 -20.58 -1.74
N ILE A 150 1.53 -20.74 -2.38
CA ILE A 150 2.78 -21.04 -1.69
C ILE A 150 3.24 -19.83 -0.87
N PRO A 151 3.54 -20.00 0.44
CA PRO A 151 4.13 -18.95 1.26
C PRO A 151 5.52 -18.54 0.77
N ASP A 152 5.88 -17.29 1.05
CA ASP A 152 7.24 -16.78 0.83
C ASP A 152 8.23 -17.59 1.68
N SER A 153 9.26 -18.14 1.03
CA SER A 153 10.22 -19.06 1.65
C SER A 153 11.06 -18.40 2.76
N SER A 154 11.22 -17.08 2.73
CA SER A 154 12.01 -16.34 3.70
C SER A 154 11.20 -15.93 4.94
N THR A 155 9.91 -15.63 4.76
CA THR A 155 9.05 -15.14 5.86
C THR A 155 8.05 -16.17 6.37
N GLY A 156 7.83 -17.26 5.62
CA GLY A 156 6.79 -18.24 5.90
C GLY A 156 5.36 -17.73 5.73
N LYS A 157 5.18 -16.50 5.23
CA LYS A 157 3.88 -15.85 5.07
C LYS A 157 3.45 -15.85 3.62
N VAL A 158 2.15 -16.01 3.37
CA VAL A 158 1.62 -15.77 2.01
C VAL A 158 1.50 -14.28 1.78
N ARG A 159 2.15 -13.78 0.73
CA ARG A 159 1.96 -12.41 0.25
C ARG A 159 0.65 -12.35 -0.52
N SER A 160 -0.26 -11.46 -0.10
CA SER A 160 -1.50 -11.20 -0.82
C SER A 160 -1.28 -10.43 -2.12
N PHE A 161 -0.13 -9.75 -2.25
CA PHE A 161 0.26 -8.99 -3.43
C PHE A 161 1.74 -9.24 -3.77
N ILE A 162 2.00 -9.49 -5.05
CA ILE A 162 3.34 -9.53 -5.63
C ILE A 162 3.45 -8.32 -6.56
N PRO A 163 4.29 -7.31 -6.22
CA PRO A 163 4.46 -6.10 -7.02
C PRO A 163 5.19 -6.42 -8.33
N LEU A 164 5.16 -5.46 -9.25
CA LEU A 164 5.98 -5.50 -10.45
C LEU A 164 7.47 -5.46 -10.05
N SER A 165 8.24 -6.45 -10.49
CA SER A 165 9.69 -6.56 -10.26
C SER A 165 10.50 -5.74 -11.25
#